data_AF-A0AB74DYA6-F1
#
_entry.id   AF-A0AB74DYA6-F1
#
_cell.length_a   1.000
_cell.length_b   1.000
_cell.length_c   1.000
_cell.angle_alpha   90.00
_cell.angle_beta   90.00
_cell.angle_gamma   90.00
#
_symmetry.space_group_name_H-M   'P 1'
#
loop_
_entity.id
_entity.type
_entity.pdbx_description
1 polymer ?
#
loop_
_entity_poly.entity_id
_entity_poly.type
_entity_poly.pdbx_seq_one_letter_code
_entity_poly.pdbx_strand_id
1 'polypeptide(L)' 'QVLRDDGAVVAGLYAVGACASNIAQDGKGYASGTQLGEGSFFGRRAGAHAAARAQGM' A
#
# COMPACT_ATOMS: atom_id res chain seq x y z
N GLN A 1 -4.49 1.80 -2.65
CA GLN A 1 -4.84 3.24 -2.61
C GLN A 1 -5.21 3.57 -1.18
N VAL A 2 -5.06 4.82 -0.74
CA VAL A 2 -5.56 5.24 0.59
C VAL A 2 -7.08 5.38 0.51
N LEU A 3 -7.76 5.00 1.59
CA LEU A 3 -9.19 5.19 1.77
C LEU A 3 -9.44 6.29 2.80
N ARG A 4 -10.61 6.91 2.72
CA ARG A 4 -11.21 7.74 3.76
C ARG A 4 -11.83 6.87 4.85
N ASP A 5 -12.30 7.53 5.90
CA ASP A 5 -13.18 6.98 6.95
C ASP A 5 -14.51 6.44 6.39
N ASP A 6 -15.09 7.10 5.38
CA ASP A 6 -16.26 6.61 4.63
C ASP A 6 -15.95 5.43 3.67
N GLY A 7 -14.70 4.99 3.59
CA GLY A 7 -14.23 3.92 2.70
C GLY A 7 -13.99 4.34 1.25
N ALA A 8 -14.30 5.58 0.85
CA ALA A 8 -14.05 6.07 -0.49
C ALA A 8 -12.56 6.29 -0.74
N VAL A 9 -12.14 6.08 -2.00
CA VAL A 9 -10.73 6.21 -2.41
C VAL A 9 -10.28 7.67 -2.39
N VAL A 10 -9.16 7.95 -1.73
CA VAL A 10 -8.45 9.22 -1.89
C VAL A 10 -7.72 9.17 -3.23
N ALA A 11 -8.25 9.91 -4.22
CA ALA A 11 -7.70 9.97 -5.57
C ALA A 11 -6.21 10.39 -5.56
N GLY A 12 -5.40 9.70 -6.36
CA GLY A 12 -3.94 9.92 -6.44
C GLY A 12 -3.12 9.41 -5.26
N LEU A 13 -3.71 9.07 -4.10
CA LEU A 13 -2.96 8.74 -2.88
C LEU A 13 -2.76 7.24 -2.64
N TYR A 14 -1.54 6.87 -2.25
CA TYR A 14 -1.12 5.50 -1.97
C TYR A 14 -0.22 5.50 -0.71
N ALA A 15 -0.39 4.49 0.14
CA ALA A 15 0.49 4.18 1.27
C ALA A 15 0.91 2.71 1.15
N VAL A 16 2.15 2.40 1.56
CA VAL A 16 2.76 1.06 1.48
C VAL A 16 3.80 0.89 2.59
N GLY A 17 4.05 -0.35 3.03
CA GLY A 17 4.93 -0.63 4.17
C GLY A 17 4.34 -0.15 5.50
N ALA A 18 5.20 0.21 6.45
CA ALA A 18 4.82 0.43 7.86
C ALA A 18 3.82 1.57 8.14
N CYS A 19 3.53 2.44 7.16
CA CYS A 19 2.51 3.49 7.27
C CYS A 19 1.13 3.08 6.71
N ALA A 20 1.01 1.87 6.17
CA ALA A 20 -0.25 1.27 5.71
C ALA A 20 -0.65 0.11 6.63
N SER A 21 -1.92 -0.30 6.56
CA SER A 21 -2.37 -1.55 7.17
C SER A 21 -1.60 -2.72 6.57
N ASN A 22 -0.74 -3.36 7.38
CA ASN A 22 0.07 -4.49 6.98
C ASN A 22 -0.72 -5.81 6.96
N ILE A 23 -0.28 -6.78 6.15
CA ILE A 23 -0.81 -8.14 6.16
C ILE A 23 -0.35 -8.86 7.42
N ALA A 24 0.95 -8.72 7.72
CA ALA A 24 1.51 -9.26 8.94
C ALA A 24 1.45 -8.22 10.05
N GLN A 25 0.27 -8.12 10.69
CA GLN A 25 0.12 -7.47 11.99
C GLN A 25 1.23 -7.98 12.94
N ASP A 26 1.40 -9.31 12.99
CA ASP A 26 2.66 -10.12 12.87
C ASP A 26 2.40 -11.54 13.44
N GLY A 27 3.43 -12.38 13.50
CA GLY A 27 3.79 -13.11 14.73
C GLY A 27 3.13 -12.55 16.00
N LYS A 28 3.42 -11.30 16.43
CA LYS A 28 2.53 -10.44 17.26
C LYS A 28 2.49 -8.92 16.96
N GLY A 29 3.55 -8.12 16.82
CA GLY A 29 4.99 -8.32 17.06
C GLY A 29 5.95 -7.64 16.05
N TYR A 30 5.45 -7.15 14.91
CA TYR A 30 6.18 -6.68 13.70
C TYR A 30 6.99 -7.76 12.94
N ALA A 31 6.52 -8.11 11.73
CA ALA A 31 7.06 -9.21 10.92
C ALA A 31 8.14 -8.76 9.95
N SER A 32 9.43 -8.83 10.31
CA SER A 32 10.51 -8.33 9.44
C SER A 32 10.47 -8.87 8.00
N GLY A 33 10.40 -10.20 7.83
CA GLY A 33 10.38 -10.85 6.51
C GLY A 33 9.14 -10.48 5.68
N THR A 34 7.94 -10.56 6.27
CA THR A 34 6.70 -10.23 5.56
C THR A 34 6.58 -8.74 5.28
N GLN A 35 7.00 -7.87 6.20
CA GLN A 35 6.91 -6.42 6.03
C GLN A 35 7.88 -5.89 4.97
N LEU A 36 9.07 -6.49 4.84
CA LEU A 36 9.98 -6.25 3.71
C LEU A 36 9.37 -6.75 2.38
N GLY A 37 8.77 -7.93 2.38
CA GLY A 37 8.11 -8.52 1.21
C GLY A 37 6.91 -7.71 0.72
N GLU A 38 5.99 -7.37 1.61
CA GLU A 38 4.75 -6.64 1.30
C GLU A 38 5.05 -5.19 0.89
N GLY A 39 5.97 -4.50 1.58
CA GLY A 39 6.41 -3.15 1.20
C GLY A 39 6.99 -3.13 -0.21
N SER A 40 7.83 -4.12 -0.54
CA SER A 40 8.40 -4.30 -1.88
C SER A 40 7.36 -4.64 -2.95
N PHE A 41 6.41 -5.53 -2.63
CA PHE A 41 5.39 -6.01 -3.57
C PHE A 41 4.30 -4.96 -3.83
N PHE A 42 3.69 -4.43 -2.77
CA PHE A 42 2.65 -3.40 -2.89
C PHE A 42 3.24 -2.06 -3.32
N GLY A 43 4.50 -1.75 -2.99
CA GLY A 43 5.22 -0.60 -3.56
C GLY A 43 5.25 -0.64 -5.09
N ARG A 44 5.68 -1.76 -5.68
CA ARG A 44 5.67 -1.94 -7.15
C ARG A 44 4.26 -1.86 -7.74
N ARG A 45 3.24 -2.46 -7.09
CA ARG A 45 1.85 -2.42 -7.57
C ARG A 45 1.22 -1.03 -7.46
N ALA A 46 1.52 -0.29 -6.39
CA ALA A 46 1.08 1.10 -6.21
C ALA A 46 1.70 2.01 -7.27
N GLY A 47 3.02 1.91 -7.49
CA GLY A 47 3.71 2.65 -8.55
C GLY A 47 3.18 2.36 -9.95
N ALA A 48 2.98 1.08 -10.30
CA ALA A 48 2.42 0.69 -11.59
C ALA A 48 0.98 1.20 -11.79
N HIS A 49 0.12 1.11 -10.78
CA HIS A 49 -1.25 1.65 -10.87
C HIS A 49 -1.27 3.19 -10.90
N ALA A 50 -0.38 3.86 -10.14
CA ALA A 50 -0.26 5.32 -10.21
C ALA A 50 0.19 5.79 -11.60
N ALA A 51 1.20 5.14 -12.19
CA ALA A 51 1.67 5.44 -13.54
C ALA A 51 0.57 5.20 -14.59
N ALA A 52 -0.13 4.07 -14.55
CA ALA A 52 -1.22 3.77 -15.47
C ALA A 52 -2.40 4.75 -15.34
N ARG A 53 -2.69 5.26 -14.14
CA ARG A 53 -3.71 6.31 -13.92
C ARG A 53 -3.25 7.67 -14.45
N ALA A 54 -1.97 8.03 -14.28
CA ALA A 54 -1.41 9.27 -14.80
C ALA A 54 -1.22 9.28 -16.32
N GLN A 55 -1.16 8.11 -16.96
CA GLN A 55 -1.14 7.94 -18.43
C GLN A 55 -2.54 7.88 -19.06
N GLY A 56 -3.59 7.77 -18.24
CA GLY A 56 -5.00 7.80 -18.65
C GLY A 56 -5.71 9.10 -18.25
N MET A 57 -4.95 10.19 -18.10
CA MET A 57 -5.37 11.56 -17.80
C MET A 57 -4.84 12.50 -18.88
#